data_AF-A0AA47MMU5-F1
#
_entry.id   AF-A0AA47MMU5-F1
#
_cell.length_a   1.000
_cell.length_b   1.000
_cell.length_c   1.000
_cell.angle_alpha   90.00
_cell.angle_beta   90.00
_cell.angle_gamma   90.00
#
_symmetry.space_group_name_H-M   'P 1'
#
loop_
_entity.id
_entity.type
_entity.pdbx_description
1 polymer ?
#
loop_
_entity_poly.entity_id
_entity_poly.type
_entity_poly.pdbx_seq_one_letter_code
_entity_poly.pdbx_strand_id
1 'polypeptide(L)'
;MKTAHDILGHSGVRKTYDRVMRHFYWPKLKKDVAAYIKTCHICQMTGKPNQVIKPAPLQPIPVEADPSVAAQEQEEIRAPDDGVLRARLNNSDTLKQLPKLLQHLSEDKCAELVSLVHEFPMLFADTPTQTHLLKHDIDVGDPFHLEIRHIKGKDNVMADALSRAHID
;
A
#
# COMPACT_ATOMS: atom_id res chain seq x y z
N MET A 1 -21.64 -13.47 16.91
CA MET A 1 -20.30 -13.37 16.30
C MET A 1 -20.06 -12.02 15.65
N LYS A 2 -20.89 -11.61 14.68
CA LYS A 2 -20.81 -10.33 13.95
C LYS A 2 -20.55 -9.09 14.83
N THR A 3 -21.39 -8.87 15.84
CA THR A 3 -21.23 -7.74 16.77
C THR A 3 -19.91 -7.78 17.56
N ALA A 4 -19.48 -8.97 18.00
CA ALA A 4 -18.29 -9.12 18.83
C ALA A 4 -16.97 -9.00 18.03
N HIS A 5 -17.02 -9.31 16.74
CA HIS A 5 -15.86 -9.34 15.84
C HIS A 5 -15.82 -8.12 14.91
N ASP A 6 -16.85 -7.90 14.10
CA ASP A 6 -16.88 -6.93 13.01
C ASP A 6 -16.95 -5.49 13.54
N ILE A 7 -17.83 -5.23 14.52
CA ILE A 7 -18.06 -3.87 15.06
C ILE A 7 -16.92 -3.43 15.97
N LEU A 8 -16.20 -4.39 16.56
CA LEU A 8 -15.24 -4.13 17.64
C LEU A 8 -13.79 -4.30 17.17
N GLY A 9 -13.55 -4.03 15.88
CA GLY A 9 -12.22 -3.90 15.30
C GLY A 9 -11.54 -5.23 14.98
N HIS A 10 -12.28 -6.21 14.47
CA HIS A 10 -11.72 -7.46 13.94
C HIS A 10 -10.77 -8.20 14.89
N SER A 11 -11.12 -8.20 16.17
CA SER A 11 -10.32 -8.83 17.22
C SER A 11 -10.10 -10.33 16.97
N GLY A 12 -8.88 -10.80 17.26
CA GLY A 12 -8.49 -12.21 17.09
C GLY A 12 -9.30 -13.20 17.96
N VAL A 13 -9.14 -14.48 17.66
CA VAL A 13 -9.95 -15.59 18.20
C VAL A 13 -10.14 -15.55 19.71
N ARG A 14 -9.06 -15.34 20.48
CA ARG A 14 -9.13 -15.31 21.96
C ARG A 14 -10.03 -14.20 22.47
N LYS A 15 -9.81 -12.95 22.03
CA LYS A 15 -10.56 -11.78 22.47
C LYS A 15 -12.05 -11.90 22.12
N THR A 16 -12.34 -12.38 20.91
CA THR A 16 -13.72 -12.58 20.45
C THR A 16 -14.40 -13.71 21.23
N TYR A 17 -13.70 -14.81 21.50
CA TYR A 17 -14.19 -15.90 22.33
C TYR A 17 -14.53 -15.43 23.75
N ASP A 18 -13.60 -14.72 24.41
CA ASP A 18 -13.80 -14.24 25.78
C ASP A 18 -15.01 -13.29 25.88
N ARG A 19 -15.26 -12.48 24.85
CA ARG A 19 -16.41 -11.58 24.81
C ARG A 19 -17.73 -12.33 24.59
N VAL A 20 -17.76 -13.29 23.67
CA VAL A 20 -18.98 -14.07 23.39
C VAL A 20 -19.32 -14.97 24.59
N MET A 21 -18.32 -15.58 25.22
CA MET A 21 -18.48 -16.47 26.36
C MET A 21 -19.12 -15.78 27.59
N ARG A 22 -18.97 -14.46 27.74
CA ARG A 22 -19.59 -13.70 28.85
C ARG A 22 -21.11 -13.65 28.77
N HIS A 23 -21.67 -13.76 27.57
CA HIS A 23 -23.11 -13.58 27.34
C HIS A 23 -23.79 -14.86 26.84
N PHE A 24 -23.03 -15.75 26.18
CA PHE A 24 -23.57 -16.92 25.53
C PHE A 24 -22.60 -18.11 25.67
N TYR A 25 -23.15 -19.31 25.82
CA TYR A 25 -22.38 -20.55 25.88
C TYR A 25 -23.01 -21.63 25.01
N TRP A 26 -22.16 -22.37 24.29
CA TRP A 26 -22.55 -23.61 23.63
C TRP A 26 -21.35 -24.55 23.40
N PRO A 27 -21.58 -25.86 23.20
CA PRO A 27 -20.52 -26.81 22.88
C PRO A 27 -19.78 -26.39 21.62
N LYS A 28 -18.44 -26.39 21.66
CA LYS A 28 -17.57 -25.98 20.53
C LYS A 28 -17.60 -24.49 20.18
N LEU A 29 -18.09 -23.61 21.07
CA LEU A 29 -18.03 -22.14 20.92
C LEU A 29 -16.67 -21.64 20.39
N LYS A 30 -15.57 -22.09 20.99
CA LYS A 30 -14.21 -21.69 20.56
C LYS A 30 -13.91 -22.07 19.11
N LYS A 31 -14.36 -23.25 18.66
CA LYS A 31 -14.18 -23.73 17.29
C LYS A 31 -14.97 -22.87 16.32
N ASP A 32 -16.19 -22.50 16.68
CA ASP A 32 -17.06 -21.69 15.82
C ASP A 32 -16.56 -20.24 15.73
N VAL A 33 -16.06 -19.67 16.83
CA VAL A 33 -15.37 -18.37 16.83
C VAL A 33 -14.16 -18.41 15.89
N ALA A 34 -13.34 -19.47 15.98
CA ALA A 34 -12.16 -19.61 15.13
C ALA A 34 -12.53 -19.77 13.65
N ALA A 35 -13.55 -20.56 13.34
CA ALA A 35 -14.05 -20.74 11.98
C ALA A 35 -14.56 -19.42 11.39
N TYR A 36 -15.38 -18.69 12.16
CA TYR A 36 -15.93 -17.39 11.75
C TYR A 36 -14.83 -16.36 11.42
N ILE A 37 -13.83 -16.24 12.30
CA ILE A 37 -12.73 -15.28 12.10
C ILE A 37 -11.85 -15.71 10.93
N LYS A 38 -11.65 -17.02 10.73
CA LYS A 38 -10.89 -17.54 9.59
C LYS A 38 -11.55 -17.21 8.25
N THR A 39 -12.87 -17.07 8.19
CA THR A 39 -13.60 -16.65 6.99
C THR A 39 -13.74 -15.13 6.83
N CYS A 40 -13.24 -14.32 7.78
CA CYS A 40 -13.34 -12.87 7.69
C CYS A 40 -12.34 -12.30 6.66
N HIS A 41 -12.84 -11.66 5.62
CA HIS A 41 -12.03 -11.03 4.56
C HIS A 41 -11.01 -10.01 5.11
N ILE A 42 -11.45 -9.12 6.01
CA ILE A 42 -10.58 -8.08 6.59
C ILE A 42 -9.42 -8.73 7.37
N CYS A 43 -9.69 -9.74 8.19
CA CYS A 43 -8.64 -10.46 8.92
C CYS A 43 -7.70 -11.25 8.01
N GLN A 44 -8.18 -11.75 6.87
CA GLN A 44 -7.34 -12.45 5.89
C GLN A 44 -6.36 -11.49 5.22
N MET A 45 -6.82 -10.26 4.88
CA MET A 45 -5.98 -9.24 4.25
C MET A 45 -4.96 -8.63 5.21
N THR A 46 -5.36 -8.29 6.43
CA THR A 46 -4.48 -7.60 7.40
C THR A 46 -3.39 -8.51 7.98
N GLY A 47 -3.52 -9.83 7.82
CA GLY A 47 -2.57 -10.79 8.36
C GLY A 47 -2.53 -10.79 9.88
N LYS A 48 -1.60 -11.57 10.46
CA LYS A 48 -1.40 -11.57 11.92
C LYS A 48 -0.50 -10.38 12.29
N PRO A 49 -0.96 -9.45 13.15
CA PRO A 49 -0.06 -8.43 13.68
C PRO A 49 1.08 -9.13 14.44
N ASN A 50 2.32 -8.69 14.22
CA ASN A 50 3.55 -9.28 14.78
C ASN A 50 3.93 -10.69 14.29
N GLN A 51 3.75 -11.00 13.00
CA GLN A 51 4.55 -12.08 12.43
C GLN A 51 6.02 -11.67 12.40
N VAL A 52 6.85 -12.38 13.17
CA VAL A 52 8.31 -12.28 13.05
C VAL A 52 8.69 -12.81 11.67
N ILE A 53 8.95 -11.92 10.73
CA ILE A 53 9.48 -12.26 9.42
C ILE A 53 10.94 -12.64 9.65
N LYS A 54 11.31 -13.88 9.29
CA LYS A 54 12.71 -14.28 9.33
C LYS A 54 13.47 -13.39 8.33
N PRO A 55 14.55 -12.71 8.74
CA PRO A 55 15.34 -11.90 7.83
C PRO A 55 15.81 -12.80 6.68
N ALA A 56 15.50 -12.39 5.45
CA ALA A 56 16.04 -13.04 4.27
C ALA A 56 17.56 -12.79 4.23
N PRO A 57 18.38 -13.77 3.83
CA PRO A 57 19.80 -13.54 3.60
C PRO A 57 19.97 -12.47 2.52
N LEU A 58 20.60 -11.36 2.88
CA LEU A 58 20.89 -10.26 1.95
C LEU A 58 21.98 -10.72 0.99
N GLN A 59 21.68 -10.77 -0.31
CA GLN A 59 22.71 -10.92 -1.34
C GLN A 59 23.15 -9.53 -1.80
N PRO A 60 24.48 -9.27 -1.90
CA PRO A 60 24.96 -8.02 -2.48
C PRO A 60 24.50 -7.91 -3.92
N ILE A 61 23.90 -6.77 -4.28
CA ILE A 61 23.63 -6.45 -5.68
C ILE A 61 24.99 -6.20 -6.34
N PRO A 62 25.34 -6.86 -7.46
CA PRO A 62 26.55 -6.55 -8.21
C PRO A 62 26.52 -5.07 -8.61
N VAL A 63 27.49 -4.31 -8.11
CA VAL A 63 27.70 -2.92 -8.54
C VAL A 63 28.60 -2.99 -9.77
N GLU A 64 28.02 -2.74 -10.95
CA GLU A 64 28.80 -2.44 -12.14
C GLU A 64 29.55 -1.13 -11.85
N ALA A 65 30.84 -1.23 -11.55
CA ALA A 65 31.69 -0.07 -11.32
C ALA A 65 31.96 0.61 -12.66
N ASP A 66 31.09 1.55 -13.04
CA ASP A 66 31.35 2.45 -14.15
C ASP A 66 32.54 3.36 -13.77
N PRO A 67 33.68 3.32 -14.49
CA PRO A 67 34.90 4.03 -14.11
C PRO A 67 34.82 5.56 -14.21
N SER A 68 33.63 6.13 -14.45
CA SER A 68 33.39 7.57 -14.52
C SER A 68 33.02 8.23 -13.19
N VAL A 69 32.75 7.48 -12.11
CA VAL A 69 32.22 8.05 -10.85
C VAL A 69 33.31 8.33 -9.79
N ALA A 70 34.60 8.22 -10.16
CA ALA A 70 35.73 8.38 -9.22
C ALA A 70 36.01 9.82 -8.75
N ALA A 71 35.09 10.77 -8.92
CA ALA A 71 35.21 12.10 -8.35
C ALA A 71 33.85 12.54 -7.81
N GLN A 72 33.80 12.78 -6.49
CA GLN A 72 32.73 13.38 -5.67
C GLN A 72 32.08 12.42 -4.66
N GLU A 73 32.90 11.82 -3.80
CA GLU A 73 32.45 11.34 -2.49
C GLU A 73 32.08 12.54 -1.60
N GLN A 74 30.80 12.92 -1.61
CA GLN A 74 30.09 13.50 -0.45
C GLN A 74 28.62 13.10 -0.57
N GLU A 75 28.31 11.83 -0.31
CA GLU A 75 26.93 11.44 0.01
C GLU A 75 26.64 11.90 1.45
N GLU A 76 26.40 13.20 1.57
CA GLU A 76 25.70 13.77 2.71
C GLU A 76 24.35 13.05 2.77
N ILE A 77 24.14 12.27 3.85
CA ILE A 77 22.82 11.74 4.20
C ILE A 77 21.91 12.96 4.27
N ARG A 78 21.17 13.23 3.19
CA ARG A 78 20.24 14.36 3.16
C ARG A 78 19.28 14.13 4.32
N ALA A 79 19.30 15.05 5.28
CA ALA A 79 18.34 15.08 6.36
C ALA A 79 16.93 14.89 5.76
N PRO A 80 16.01 14.21 6.46
CA PRO A 80 14.63 14.11 6.01
C PRO A 80 14.14 15.52 5.66
N ASP A 81 13.65 15.69 4.43
CA ASP A 81 13.15 16.98 3.95
C ASP A 81 12.20 17.57 5.01
N ASP A 82 12.40 18.85 5.35
CA ASP A 82 11.68 19.59 6.40
C ASP A 82 10.14 19.49 6.23
N GLY A 83 9.67 19.12 5.03
CA GLY A 83 8.28 18.79 4.74
C GLY A 83 7.70 17.68 5.63
N VAL A 84 8.49 16.68 6.03
CA VAL A 84 8.05 15.59 6.93
C VAL A 84 7.81 16.11 8.35
N LEU A 85 8.59 17.11 8.78
CA LEU A 85 8.48 17.70 10.12
C LEU A 85 7.41 18.80 10.21
N ARG A 86 7.11 19.48 9.09
CA ARG A 86 6.20 20.64 9.06
C ARG A 86 4.82 20.37 8.47
N ALA A 87 4.52 19.15 8.02
CA ALA A 87 3.29 18.79 7.32
C ALA A 87 2.94 19.77 6.16
N ARG A 88 3.98 20.26 5.47
CA ARG A 88 3.88 21.17 4.33
C ARG A 88 4.32 20.44 3.08
N LEU A 89 3.47 20.47 2.06
CA LEU A 89 3.81 20.06 0.71
C LEU A 89 4.60 21.18 0.02
N ASN A 90 5.49 20.83 -0.91
CA ASN A 90 6.28 21.77 -1.70
C ASN A 90 5.63 22.09 -3.05
N ASN A 91 4.30 21.98 -3.12
CA ASN A 91 3.51 22.16 -4.33
C ASN A 91 3.84 23.48 -5.04
N SER A 92 4.01 24.58 -4.30
CA SER A 92 4.37 25.89 -4.85
C SER A 92 5.71 25.88 -5.61
N ASP A 93 6.69 25.11 -5.17
CA ASP A 93 7.98 24.97 -5.85
C ASP A 93 7.90 24.01 -7.03
N THR A 94 7.11 22.93 -6.89
CA THR A 94 6.81 22.00 -8.00
C THR A 94 6.10 22.73 -9.14
N LEU A 95 5.14 23.61 -8.85
CA LEU A 95 4.39 24.38 -9.85
C LEU A 95 5.29 25.33 -10.66
N LYS A 96 6.36 25.89 -10.06
CA LYS A 96 7.36 26.70 -10.79
C LYS A 96 8.12 25.89 -11.83
N GLN A 97 8.25 24.59 -11.61
CA GLN A 97 8.96 23.67 -12.50
C GLN A 97 8.00 22.82 -13.34
N LEU A 98 6.68 23.05 -13.26
CA LEU A 98 5.65 22.25 -13.91
C LEU A 98 5.88 22.07 -15.43
N PRO A 99 6.23 23.10 -16.21
CA PRO A 99 6.50 22.93 -17.64
C PRO A 99 7.69 21.98 -17.92
N LYS A 100 8.70 21.97 -17.04
CA LYS A 100 9.85 21.06 -17.16
C LYS A 100 9.46 19.62 -16.83
N LEU A 101 8.55 19.42 -15.88
CA LEU A 101 8.03 18.10 -15.52
C LEU A 101 7.13 17.51 -16.61
N LEU A 102 6.49 18.38 -17.40
CA LEU A 102 5.62 18.01 -18.51
C LEU A 102 6.34 17.93 -19.87
N GLN A 103 7.68 17.92 -19.90
CA GLN A 103 8.47 17.88 -21.15
C GLN A 103 8.22 16.64 -22.04
N HIS A 104 7.59 15.60 -21.49
CA HIS A 104 7.24 14.39 -22.20
C HIS A 104 5.95 14.52 -23.04
N LEU A 105 5.20 15.62 -22.84
CA LEU A 105 3.97 15.93 -23.58
C LEU A 105 4.28 16.88 -24.74
N SER A 106 3.40 16.89 -25.75
CA SER A 106 3.44 17.91 -26.79
C SER A 106 3.18 19.30 -26.20
N GLU A 107 3.74 20.34 -26.84
CA GLU A 107 3.64 21.73 -26.36
C GLU A 107 2.19 22.16 -26.10
N ASP A 108 1.25 21.78 -26.97
CA ASP A 108 -0.18 22.08 -26.82
C ASP A 108 -0.78 21.46 -25.55
N LYS A 109 -0.45 20.19 -25.26
CA LYS A 109 -0.95 19.48 -24.08
C LYS A 109 -0.33 19.99 -22.80
N CYS A 110 0.96 20.33 -22.85
CA CYS A 110 1.66 20.96 -21.73
C CYS A 110 1.02 22.31 -21.39
N ALA A 111 0.76 23.15 -22.41
CA ALA A 111 0.11 24.45 -22.23
C ALA A 111 -1.31 24.31 -21.65
N GLU A 112 -2.10 23.36 -22.15
CA GLU A 112 -3.45 23.08 -21.63
C GLU A 112 -3.43 22.69 -20.15
N LEU A 113 -2.56 21.75 -19.76
CA LEU A 113 -2.44 21.31 -18.38
C LEU A 113 -1.92 22.41 -17.45
N VAL A 114 -0.95 23.20 -17.90
CA VAL A 114 -0.45 24.35 -17.14
C VAL A 114 -1.57 25.37 -16.92
N SER A 115 -2.36 25.67 -17.95
CA SER A 115 -3.52 26.55 -17.84
C SER A 115 -4.55 26.03 -16.84
N LEU A 116 -4.90 24.74 -16.93
CA LEU A 116 -5.88 24.10 -16.05
C LEU A 116 -5.42 24.09 -14.59
N VAL A 117 -4.14 23.78 -14.33
CA VAL A 117 -3.58 23.76 -12.97
C VAL A 117 -3.59 25.17 -12.36
N HIS A 118 -3.28 26.20 -13.15
CA HIS A 118 -3.33 27.59 -12.70
C HIS A 118 -4.75 28.14 -12.48
N GLU A 119 -5.78 27.52 -13.08
CA GLU A 119 -7.19 27.85 -12.84
C GLU A 119 -7.65 27.47 -11.41
N PHE A 120 -7.03 26.44 -10.80
CA PHE A 120 -7.41 25.92 -9.49
C PHE A 120 -6.28 25.97 -8.45
N PRO A 121 -5.71 27.15 -8.12
CA PRO A 121 -4.52 27.25 -7.26
C PRO A 121 -4.76 26.72 -5.84
N MET A 122 -6.00 26.77 -5.35
CA MET A 122 -6.39 26.29 -4.03
C MET A 122 -6.32 24.76 -3.87
N LEU A 123 -6.35 24.00 -4.97
CA LEU A 123 -6.17 22.53 -4.92
C LEU A 123 -4.71 22.13 -4.66
N PHE A 124 -3.76 23.04 -4.93
CA PHE A 124 -2.32 22.79 -4.88
C PHE A 124 -1.61 23.64 -3.82
N ALA A 125 -2.31 24.03 -2.75
CA ALA A 125 -1.68 24.76 -1.65
C ALA A 125 -0.62 23.90 -0.94
N ASP A 126 0.44 24.54 -0.43
CA ASP A 126 1.47 23.87 0.38
C ASP A 126 0.93 23.34 1.71
N THR A 127 -0.16 23.94 2.21
CA THR A 127 -0.79 23.54 3.46
C THR A 127 -2.08 22.78 3.13
N PRO A 128 -2.21 21.52 3.55
CA PRO A 128 -3.39 20.72 3.25
C PRO A 128 -4.64 21.34 3.91
N THR A 129 -5.69 21.52 3.13
CA THR A 129 -7.00 21.98 3.62
C THR A 129 -7.91 20.79 3.90
N GLN A 130 -8.90 20.96 4.79
CA GLN A 130 -9.89 19.92 5.04
C GLN A 130 -10.98 19.95 3.98
N THR A 131 -11.24 18.81 3.34
CA THR A 131 -12.40 18.60 2.49
C THR A 131 -13.52 17.92 3.27
N HIS A 132 -14.76 18.37 3.08
CA HIS A 132 -15.96 17.74 3.65
C HIS A 132 -16.52 16.64 2.72
N LEU A 133 -15.93 16.47 1.54
CA LEU A 133 -16.27 15.43 0.57
C LEU A 133 -15.60 14.11 0.97
N LEU A 134 -16.34 13.33 1.77
CA LEU A 134 -15.95 11.99 2.22
C LEU A 134 -16.14 10.91 1.14
N LYS A 135 -16.71 11.25 -0.03
CA LYS A 135 -16.96 10.31 -1.13
C LYS A 135 -16.66 10.98 -2.48
N HIS A 136 -15.77 10.35 -3.24
CA HIS A 136 -15.60 10.60 -4.66
C HIS A 136 -15.96 9.30 -5.36
N ASP A 137 -16.99 9.32 -6.22
CA ASP A 137 -17.37 8.16 -7.03
C ASP A 137 -16.41 8.08 -8.22
N ILE A 138 -15.31 7.36 -8.03
CA ILE A 138 -14.44 6.95 -9.13
C ILE A 138 -15.11 5.73 -9.76
N ASP A 139 -15.77 5.94 -10.89
CA ASP A 139 -16.31 4.84 -11.70
C ASP A 139 -15.15 4.15 -12.43
N VAL A 140 -14.68 3.05 -11.86
CA VAL A 140 -13.64 2.17 -12.43
C VAL A 140 -14.23 1.12 -13.37
N GLY A 141 -15.51 1.22 -13.73
CA GLY A 141 -16.24 0.21 -14.50
C GLY A 141 -16.59 -1.02 -13.66
N ASP A 142 -16.96 -2.12 -14.34
CA ASP A 142 -17.33 -3.36 -13.68
C ASP A 142 -16.20 -3.88 -12.79
N PRO A 143 -16.50 -4.32 -11.55
CA PRO A 143 -15.51 -4.93 -10.69
C PRO A 143 -14.89 -6.14 -11.40
N PHE A 144 -13.59 -6.09 -11.71
CA PHE A 144 -12.88 -7.28 -12.16
C PHE A 144 -13.03 -8.34 -11.06
N HIS A 145 -13.81 -9.40 -11.33
CA HIS A 145 -13.94 -10.52 -10.42
C HIS A 145 -12.66 -11.35 -10.48
N LEU A 146 -11.67 -10.96 -9.68
CA LEU A 146 -10.45 -11.73 -9.50
C LEU A 146 -10.78 -12.95 -8.62
N GLU A 147 -11.02 -14.09 -9.24
CA GLU A 147 -11.19 -15.35 -8.51
C GLU A 147 -9.82 -15.88 -8.06
N ILE A 148 -9.33 -15.39 -6.93
CA ILE A 148 -8.06 -15.84 -6.35
C ILE A 148 -8.27 -17.22 -5.72
N ARG A 149 -7.94 -18.27 -6.47
CA ARG A 149 -7.94 -19.66 -5.97
C ARG A 149 -6.57 -20.00 -5.39
N HIS A 150 -6.56 -20.52 -4.16
CA HIS A 150 -5.36 -21.09 -3.56
C HIS A 150 -5.01 -22.43 -4.21
N ILE A 151 -3.92 -22.46 -4.97
CA ILE A 151 -3.33 -23.67 -5.54
C ILE A 151 -2.30 -24.23 -4.54
N LYS A 152 -2.43 -25.49 -4.12
CA LYS A 152 -1.41 -26.12 -3.26
C LYS A 152 -0.09 -26.16 -4.02
N GLY A 153 1.04 -25.98 -3.34
CA GLY A 153 2.36 -25.90 -3.99
C GLY A 153 2.70 -27.07 -4.92
N LYS A 154 2.22 -28.29 -4.63
CA LYS A 154 2.40 -29.47 -5.50
C LYS A 154 1.67 -29.36 -6.85
N ASP A 155 0.59 -28.60 -6.89
CA ASP A 155 -0.27 -28.41 -8.06
C ASP A 155 0.12 -27.13 -8.83
N ASN A 156 1.04 -26.32 -8.30
CA ASN A 156 1.52 -25.09 -8.92
C ASN A 156 2.71 -25.37 -9.86
N VAL A 157 2.43 -26.18 -10.88
CA VAL A 157 3.41 -26.66 -11.87
C VAL A 157 4.13 -25.52 -12.60
N MET A 158 3.45 -24.39 -12.82
CA MET A 158 4.03 -23.22 -13.47
C MET A 158 5.05 -22.52 -12.58
N ALA A 159 4.77 -22.35 -11.29
CA ALA A 159 5.75 -21.78 -10.36
C ALA A 159 6.96 -22.71 -10.17
N ASP A 160 6.77 -24.04 -10.13
CA ASP A 160 7.89 -25.00 -10.08
C ASP A 160 8.74 -24.95 -11.36
N ALA A 161 8.11 -24.87 -12.54
CA ALA A 161 8.82 -24.75 -13.81
C ALA A 161 9.63 -23.45 -13.90
N LEU A 162 9.04 -22.31 -13.53
CA LEU A 162 9.73 -21.02 -13.52
C LEU A 162 10.85 -20.95 -12.47
N SER A 163 10.70 -21.64 -11.33
CA SER A 163 11.75 -21.71 -10.32
C SER A 163 12.97 -22.53 -10.77
N ARG A 164 12.81 -23.39 -11.79
CA ARG A 164 13.87 -24.26 -12.34
C ARG A 164 14.44 -23.74 -13.66
N ALA A 165 13.81 -22.74 -14.27
CA ALA A 165 14.34 -22.12 -15.47
C ALA A 165 15.56 -21.27 -15.07
N HIS A 166 16.76 -21.74 -15.41
CA HIS A 166 17.92 -20.87 -15.46
C HIS A 166 17.71 -19.87 -16.59
N ILE A 167 17.70 -18.58 -16.25
CA ILE A 167 17.74 -17.49 -17.21
C ILE A 167 19.21 -17.38 -17.60
N ASP A 168 19.55 -17.90 -18.78
CA ASP A 168 20.84 -17.64 -19.45
C ASP A 168 20.89 -16.20 -19.99
#